data_AF-A0A355DRG5-F1
#
_entry.id   AF-A0A355DRG5-F1
#
_cell.length_a   1.000
_cell.length_b   1.000
_cell.length_c   1.000
_cell.angle_alpha   90.00
_cell.angle_beta   90.00
_cell.angle_gamma   90.00
#
_symmetry.space_group_name_H-M   'P 1'
#
loop_
_entity.id
_entity.type
_entity.pdbx_description
1 polymer ?
#
loop_
_entity_poly.entity_id
_entity_poly.type
_entity_poly.pdbx_seq_one_letter_code
_entity_poly.pdbx_strand_id
1 'polypeptide(L)'
;GKKRIDWKTDPPPDLVIEIDVTSYSDVEDYFPYQVPEVWFFKKQKLLIYQLQGNAYKLMRQSRYFPTISLQEMIARCVEITYERNTSAAIRDLRQQLSHRSQPS
;
A
#
# COMPACT_ATOMS: atom_id res chain seq x y z
N GLY A 1 -13.77 5.61 13.11
CA GLY A 1 -14.48 5.78 11.82
C GLY A 1 -13.71 6.80 10.99
N LYS A 2 -13.47 6.52 9.70
CA LYS A 2 -12.60 7.30 8.81
C LYS A 2 -13.06 8.76 8.70
N LYS A 3 -12.10 9.69 8.89
CA LYS A 3 -12.18 11.08 8.43
C LYS A 3 -12.49 11.04 6.94
N ARG A 4 -13.63 11.59 6.53
CA ARG A 4 -13.86 11.92 5.12
C ARG A 4 -12.83 12.99 4.78
N ILE A 5 -11.82 12.64 3.98
CA ILE A 5 -10.87 13.61 3.44
C ILE A 5 -11.69 14.56 2.58
N ASP A 6 -11.69 15.86 2.92
CA ASP A 6 -12.35 16.88 2.11
C ASP A 6 -11.34 17.35 1.06
N TRP A 7 -11.41 16.72 -0.11
CA TRP A 7 -10.50 16.91 -1.23
C TRP A 7 -10.52 18.32 -1.83
N LYS A 8 -11.41 19.21 -1.35
CA LYS A 8 -11.51 20.60 -1.80
C LYS A 8 -10.66 21.58 -0.98
N THR A 9 -10.23 21.20 0.22
CA THR A 9 -9.53 22.12 1.15
C THR A 9 -8.13 21.68 1.53
N ASP A 10 -7.83 20.38 1.44
CA ASP A 10 -6.52 19.86 1.80
C ASP A 10 -5.62 19.70 0.56
N PRO A 11 -4.29 19.92 0.69
CA PRO A 11 -3.36 19.63 -0.40
C PRO A 11 -3.49 18.15 -0.81
N PRO A 12 -3.32 17.84 -2.11
CA PRO A 12 -3.46 16.48 -2.58
C PRO A 12 -2.46 15.56 -1.86
N PRO A 13 -2.90 14.39 -1.40
CA PRO A 13 -2.01 13.47 -0.71
C PRO A 13 -0.97 12.90 -1.68
N ASP A 14 0.24 12.70 -1.18
CA ASP A 14 1.36 12.08 -1.91
C ASP A 14 1.12 10.58 -2.20
N LEU A 15 0.42 9.89 -1.31
CA LEU A 15 0.13 8.45 -1.40
C LEU A 15 -1.30 8.17 -0.91
N VAL A 16 -2.06 7.41 -1.70
CA VAL A 16 -3.37 6.86 -1.32
C VAL A 16 -3.27 5.35 -1.18
N ILE A 17 -3.88 4.78 -0.14
CA ILE A 17 -3.98 3.32 0.05
C ILE A 17 -5.44 2.95 0.22
N GLU A 18 -5.96 2.14 -0.71
CA GLU A 18 -7.31 1.59 -0.67
C GLU A 18 -7.29 0.09 -0.40
N ILE A 19 -8.12 -0.33 0.55
CA ILE A 19 -8.33 -1.74 0.90
C ILE A 19 -9.69 -2.12 0.35
N ASP A 20 -9.68 -2.80 -0.78
CA ASP A 20 -10.92 -3.10 -1.48
C ASP A 20 -11.49 -4.42 -0.98
N VAL A 21 -12.59 -4.32 -0.22
CA VAL A 21 -13.32 -5.46 0.32
C VAL A 21 -14.53 -5.81 -0.56
N THR A 22 -15.12 -4.85 -1.28
CA THR A 22 -16.40 -5.06 -2.02
C THR A 22 -16.74 -4.06 -3.14
N SER A 23 -15.89 -3.09 -3.51
CA SER A 23 -16.28 -2.03 -4.45
C SER A 23 -15.18 -1.74 -5.46
N TYR A 24 -15.45 -1.97 -6.75
CA TYR A 24 -14.60 -1.57 -7.87
C TYR A 24 -14.30 -0.06 -7.84
N SER A 25 -13.33 0.37 -7.05
CA SER A 25 -12.74 1.70 -7.14
C SER A 25 -11.76 1.70 -8.31
N ASP A 26 -11.89 2.70 -9.19
CA ASP A 26 -10.99 2.93 -10.30
C ASP A 26 -9.82 3.81 -9.82
N VAL A 27 -8.62 3.55 -10.34
CA VAL A 27 -7.46 4.40 -10.08
C VAL A 27 -7.64 5.77 -10.73
N GLU A 28 -8.41 5.84 -11.82
CA GLU A 28 -8.64 7.09 -12.56
C GLU A 28 -9.41 8.13 -11.73
N ASP A 29 -10.19 7.71 -10.73
CA ASP A 29 -10.87 8.62 -9.79
C ASP A 29 -9.88 9.52 -9.02
N TYR A 30 -8.62 9.09 -8.92
CA TYR A 30 -7.55 9.84 -8.25
C TYR A 30 -6.78 10.80 -9.17
N PHE A 31 -7.00 10.71 -10.49
CA PHE A 31 -6.31 11.53 -11.49
C PHE A 31 -6.58 13.04 -11.34
N PRO A 32 -7.83 13.50 -11.09
CA PRO A 32 -8.12 14.92 -10.89
C PRO A 32 -7.34 15.53 -9.71
N TYR A 33 -6.96 14.71 -8.74
CA TYR A 33 -6.19 15.11 -7.56
C TYR A 33 -4.67 14.98 -7.78
N GLN A 34 -4.24 14.52 -8.96
CA GLN A 34 -2.84 14.31 -9.34
C GLN A 34 -2.03 13.53 -8.30
N VAL A 35 -2.67 12.55 -7.65
CA VAL A 35 -2.02 11.74 -6.62
C VAL A 35 -0.85 10.99 -7.26
N PRO A 36 0.41 11.19 -6.80
CA PRO A 36 1.57 10.60 -7.46
C PRO A 36 1.60 9.06 -7.41
N GLU A 37 1.04 8.46 -6.35
CA GLU A 37 0.98 7.01 -6.18
C GLU A 37 -0.30 6.56 -5.46
N VAL A 38 -0.93 5.50 -5.97
CA VAL A 38 -2.15 4.90 -5.41
C VAL A 38 -1.94 3.40 -5.26
N TRP A 39 -2.20 2.86 -4.07
CA TRP A 39 -2.10 1.44 -3.78
C TRP A 39 -3.47 0.83 -3.60
N PHE A 40 -3.75 -0.25 -4.33
CA PHE A 40 -4.94 -1.06 -4.11
C PHE A 40 -4.56 -2.40 -3.52
N PHE A 41 -5.14 -2.71 -2.38
CA PHE A 41 -5.07 -4.03 -1.80
C PHE A 41 -6.37 -4.77 -2.08
N LYS A 42 -6.37 -5.65 -3.09
CA LYS A 42 -7.55 -6.43 -3.52
C LYS A 42 -7.21 -7.90 -3.58
N LYS A 43 -8.12 -8.78 -3.13
CA LYS A 43 -7.95 -10.25 -3.17
C LYS A 43 -6.56 -10.70 -2.69
N GLN A 44 -6.09 -10.13 -1.57
CA GLN A 44 -4.80 -10.45 -0.95
C GLN A 44 -3.55 -10.03 -1.77
N LYS A 45 -3.71 -9.23 -2.83
CA LYS A 45 -2.61 -8.73 -3.65
C LYS A 45 -2.53 -7.21 -3.56
N LEU A 46 -1.31 -6.69 -3.47
CA LEU A 46 -1.02 -5.27 -3.57
C LEU A 46 -0.74 -4.89 -5.03
N LEU A 47 -1.55 -3.97 -5.54
CA LEU A 47 -1.36 -3.32 -6.83
C LEU A 47 -0.89 -1.89 -6.56
N ILE A 48 0.25 -1.52 -7.14
CA ILE A 48 0.84 -0.19 -6.98
C ILE A 48 0.65 0.54 -8.30
N TYR A 49 -0.07 1.66 -8.29
CA TYR A 49 -0.26 2.52 -9.45
C TYR A 49 0.50 3.82 -9.26
N GLN A 50 1.26 4.23 -10.27
CA GLN A 50 1.96 5.50 -10.29
C GLN A 50 1.42 6.39 -11.40
N LEU A 51 1.25 7.67 -11.10
CA LEU A 51 0.90 8.66 -12.10
C LEU A 51 2.11 8.91 -13.00
N GLN A 52 2.00 8.55 -14.29
CA GLN A 52 3.01 8.83 -15.31
C GLN A 52 2.41 9.69 -16.41
N GLY A 53 2.74 10.98 -16.39
CA GLY A 53 2.16 11.95 -17.31
C GLY A 53 0.66 12.09 -17.03
N ASN A 54 -0.16 11.58 -17.94
CA ASN A 54 -1.62 11.74 -17.90
C ASN A 54 -2.40 10.47 -17.53
N ALA A 55 -1.72 9.41 -17.08
CA ALA A 55 -2.38 8.15 -16.74
C ALA A 55 -1.66 7.42 -15.60
N TYR A 56 -2.43 6.59 -14.88
CA TYR A 56 -1.88 5.67 -13.90
C TYR A 56 -1.37 4.41 -14.56
N LYS A 57 -0.16 3.99 -14.19
CA LYS A 57 0.43 2.72 -14.62
C LYS A 57 0.70 1.81 -13.45
N LEU A 58 0.43 0.52 -13.64
CA LEU A 58 0.76 -0.50 -12.67
C LEU A 58 2.28 -0.69 -12.62
N MET A 59 2.84 -0.57 -11.42
CA MET A 59 4.26 -0.66 -11.14
C MET A 59 4.54 -1.81 -10.16
N ARG A 60 5.74 -2.39 -10.25
CA ARG A 60 6.18 -3.45 -9.32
C ARG A 60 6.78 -2.89 -8.02
N GLN A 61 7.23 -1.65 -8.04
CA GLN A 61 7.91 -1.00 -6.93
C GLN A 61 7.25 0.35 -6.63
N SER A 62 7.20 0.72 -5.36
CA SER A 62 6.75 2.05 -4.93
C SER A 62 7.86 3.07 -5.11
N ARG A 63 7.50 4.30 -5.49
CA ARG A 63 8.40 5.45 -5.53
C ARG A 63 8.88 5.86 -4.14
N TYR A 64 8.07 5.60 -3.12
CA TYR A 64 8.35 5.96 -1.72
C TYR A 64 9.16 4.87 -1.00
N PHE A 65 9.07 3.62 -1.49
CA PHE A 65 9.80 2.47 -0.92
C PHE A 65 10.56 1.68 -2.00
N PRO A 66 11.58 2.27 -2.65
CA PRO A 66 12.30 1.64 -3.76
C PRO A 66 13.13 0.42 -3.33
N THR A 67 13.51 0.35 -2.05
CA THR A 67 14.35 -0.73 -1.49
C THR A 67 13.54 -1.88 -0.89
N ILE A 68 12.21 -1.80 -0.91
CA ILE A 68 11.32 -2.79 -0.28
C ILE A 68 10.44 -3.42 -1.34
N SER A 69 10.49 -4.74 -1.46
CA SER A 69 9.51 -5.50 -2.26
C SER A 69 8.18 -5.56 -1.49
N LEU A 70 7.40 -4.47 -1.57
CA LEU A 70 6.13 -4.33 -0.86
C LEU A 70 5.14 -5.44 -1.22
N GLN A 71 5.13 -5.89 -2.48
CA GLN A 71 4.26 -6.98 -2.92
C GLN A 71 4.59 -8.29 -2.19
N GLU A 72 5.87 -8.65 -2.09
CA GLU A 72 6.31 -9.85 -1.36
C GLU A 72 6.07 -9.72 0.14
N MET A 73 6.38 -8.57 0.72
CA MET A 73 6.20 -8.32 2.15
C MET A 73 4.72 -8.44 2.54
N ILE A 74 3.82 -7.86 1.76
CA ILE A 74 2.39 -7.96 2.01
C ILE A 74 1.87 -9.38 1.76
N ALA A 75 2.29 -10.04 0.68
CA ALA A 75 1.90 -11.43 0.42
C ALA A 75 2.26 -12.34 1.61
N ARG A 76 3.47 -12.19 2.16
CA ARG A 76 3.91 -12.93 3.36
C ARG A 76 3.08 -12.60 4.59
N CYS A 77 2.75 -11.33 4.82
CA CYS A 77 1.88 -10.93 5.94
C CYS A 77 0.49 -11.59 5.85
N VAL A 78 -0.07 -11.70 4.64
CA VAL A 78 -1.37 -12.35 4.40
C VAL A 78 -1.29 -13.85 4.64
N GLU A 79 -0.24 -14.50 4.15
CA GLU A 79 0.00 -15.93 4.33
C GLU A 79 0.11 -16.28 5.82
N ILE A 80 0.89 -15.51 6.59
CA ILE A 80 1.04 -15.70 8.05
C ILE A 80 -0.28 -15.43 8.80
N THR A 81 -1.10 -14.49 8.35
CA THR A 81 -2.41 -14.22 8.98
C THR A 81 -3.45 -15.31 8.70
N TYR A 82 -3.36 -15.98 7.55
CA TYR A 82 -4.20 -17.14 7.23
C TYR A 82 -3.78 -18.42 7.99
N GLU A 83 -2.49 -18.61 8.26
CA GLU A 83 -1.99 -19.84 8.90
C GLU A 83 -2.01 -19.83 10.44
N ARG A 84 -2.02 -18.66 11.11
CA ARG A 84 -1.87 -18.60 12.58
C ARG A 84 -2.90 -17.71 13.29
N ASN A 85 -2.68 -16.40 13.27
CA ASN A 85 -3.51 -15.33 13.82
C ASN A 85 -2.76 -13.98 13.66
N THR A 86 -3.46 -12.86 13.76
CA THR A 86 -2.88 -11.51 13.60
C THR A 86 -1.76 -11.21 14.60
N SER A 87 -1.81 -11.79 15.79
CA SER A 87 -0.78 -11.64 16.82
C SER A 87 0.55 -12.31 16.45
N ALA A 88 0.53 -13.46 15.77
CA ALA A 88 1.73 -14.11 15.25
C ALA A 88 2.39 -13.30 14.13
N ALA A 89 1.59 -12.72 13.22
CA ALA A 89 2.10 -11.87 12.13
C ALA A 89 2.78 -10.60 12.66
N ILE A 90 2.17 -9.92 13.64
CA ILE A 90 2.76 -8.73 14.28
C ILE A 90 4.07 -9.07 14.99
N ARG A 91 4.17 -10.25 15.61
CA ARG A 91 5.38 -10.70 16.29
C ARG A 91 6.54 -10.94 15.32
N ASP A 92 6.27 -11.60 14.19
CA ASP A 92 7.30 -11.86 13.17
C ASP A 92 7.82 -10.55 12.54
N LEU A 93 6.91 -9.62 12.23
CA LEU A 93 7.26 -8.32 11.70
C LEU A 93 8.17 -7.52 12.65
N ARG A 94 7.87 -7.55 13.95
CA ARG A 94 8.71 -6.90 14.99
C ARG A 94 10.10 -7.52 15.07
N GLN A 95 10.23 -8.84 14.93
CA GLN A 95 11.52 -9.52 14.97
C GLN A 95 12.39 -9.17 13.76
N GLN A 96 11.81 -9.09 12.55
CA GLN A 96 12.57 -8.72 11.36
C GLN A 96 13.07 -7.27 11.37
N LEU A 97 12.29 -6.35 11.94
CA LEU A 97 12.71 -4.94 12.08
C LEU A 97 13.81 -4.77 13.12
N SER A 98 13.80 -5.56 14.19
CA SER A 98 14.83 -5.49 15.25
C SER A 98 16.14 -6.18 14.85
N HIS A 99 16.10 -7.18 13.95
CA HIS A 99 17.31 -7.86 13.48
C HIS A 99 18.11 -7.07 12.44
N ARG A 100 17.54 -6.00 11.86
CA ARG A 100 18.21 -5.14 10.89
C ARG A 100 18.95 -3.94 11.50
N SER A 101 18.89 -3.79 12.83
CA SER A 101 19.50 -2.68 13.57
C SER A 101 20.88 -2.98 14.16
N GLN A 102 21.50 -4.11 13.81
CA GLN A 102 22.93 -4.32 14.09
C GLN A 102 23.73 -4.17 12.79
N PRO A 103 24.39 -3.02 12.57
CA PRO A 103 25.45 -2.94 11.58
C PRO A 103 26.65 -3.77 12.07
N SER A 104 27.26 -4.54 11.17
CA SER A 104 28.63 -5.03 11.34
C SER A 104 29.63 -3.89 11.21
#